data_AF-A0A376RSG2-F1
#
_entry.id   AF-A0A376RSG2-F1
#
_cell.length_a   1.000
_cell.length_b   1.000
_cell.length_c   1.000
_cell.angle_alpha   90.00
_cell.angle_beta   90.00
_cell.angle_gamma   90.00
#
_symmetry.space_group_name_H-M   'P 1'
#
loop_
_entity.id
_entity.type
_entity.pdbx_description
1 polymer ?
#
loop_
_entity_poly.entity_id
_entity_poly.type
_entity_poly.pdbx_seq_one_letter_code
_entity_poly.pdbx_strand_id
1 'polypeptide(L)' 'MTQNIRPLPQFKYHPKPLETGAFEQDKTVECDCCEQQTSVYYSGPFYCVDEVEHLCPWCIADGFCC' A
#
# COMPACT_ATOMS: atom_id res chain seq x y z
N MET A 1 11.85 1.85 22.43
CA MET A 1 10.49 1.63 21.90
C MET A 1 10.32 2.51 20.66
N THR A 2 10.99 2.18 19.55
CA THR A 2 10.90 2.98 18.33
C THR A 2 9.54 2.72 17.71
N GLN A 3 8.65 3.70 17.80
CA GLN A 3 7.41 3.71 17.03
C GLN A 3 7.82 3.61 15.56
N ASN A 4 7.46 2.51 14.92
CA ASN A 4 7.77 2.22 13.53
C ASN A 4 6.85 3.08 12.63
N ILE A 5 7.02 4.40 12.71
CA ILE A 5 6.30 5.38 11.89
C ILE A 5 6.89 5.23 10.50
N ARG A 6 6.35 4.32 9.71
CA ARG A 6 6.75 4.12 8.31
C ARG A 6 6.13 5.28 7.53
N PRO A 7 6.89 6.31 7.12
CA PRO A 7 6.31 7.44 6.40
C PRO A 7 5.68 6.93 5.11
N LEU A 8 4.53 7.48 4.75
CA LEU A 8 3.87 7.15 3.48
C LEU A 8 4.84 7.49 2.33
N PRO A 9 5.08 6.55 1.41
CA PRO A 9 5.94 6.83 0.27
C PRO A 9 5.30 7.88 -0.64
N GLN A 10 6.16 8.71 -1.24
CA GLN A 10 5.72 9.69 -2.22
C GLN A 10 5.67 9.05 -3.60
N PHE A 11 4.47 8.94 -4.16
CA PHE A 11 4.31 8.46 -5.54
C PHE A 11 4.55 9.62 -6.50
N LYS A 12 5.49 9.46 -7.42
CA LYS A 12 5.86 10.50 -8.39
C LYS A 12 4.68 10.93 -9.29
N TYR A 13 3.76 9.99 -9.57
CA TYR A 13 2.56 10.23 -10.38
C TYR A 13 1.33 10.61 -9.55
N HIS A 14 1.38 10.39 -8.24
CA HIS A 14 0.33 10.73 -7.29
C HIS A 14 0.97 11.45 -6.10
N PRO A 15 1.27 12.75 -6.21
CA PRO A 15 1.92 13.51 -5.13
C PRO A 15 1.10 13.51 -3.83
N LYS A 16 -0.19 13.15 -3.90
CA LYS A 16 -1.10 12.96 -2.75
C LYS A 16 -1.87 11.64 -2.89
N PRO A 17 -1.25 10.48 -2.59
CA PRO A 17 -1.83 9.16 -2.83
C PRO A 17 -3.17 8.93 -2.12
N LEU A 18 -3.36 9.54 -0.95
CA LEU A 18 -4.61 9.48 -0.19
C LEU A 18 -5.70 10.40 -0.76
N GLU A 19 -5.36 11.62 -1.18
CA GLU A 19 -6.35 12.55 -1.75
C GLU A 19 -6.80 12.15 -3.15
N THR A 20 -5.97 11.40 -3.90
CA THR A 20 -6.37 10.87 -5.21
C THR A 20 -7.27 9.64 -5.12
N GLY A 21 -7.59 9.17 -3.91
CA GLY A 21 -8.41 7.97 -3.70
C GLY A 21 -7.73 6.68 -4.17
N ALA A 22 -6.39 6.69 -4.25
CA ALA A 22 -5.65 5.49 -4.65
C ALA A 22 -5.57 4.48 -3.49
N PHE A 23 -5.53 4.97 -2.25
CA PHE A 23 -5.42 4.14 -1.06
C PHE A 23 -6.61 4.35 -0.13
N GLU A 24 -7.13 3.26 0.41
CA GLU A 24 -8.15 3.25 1.44
C GLU A 24 -7.52 3.10 2.83
N GLN A 25 -8.17 3.70 3.83
CA GLN A 25 -7.77 3.62 5.24
C GLN A 25 -8.91 3.20 6.17
N ASP A 26 -10.00 2.66 5.62
CA ASP A 26 -11.21 2.32 6.38
C ASP A 26 -11.01 1.13 7.34
N LYS A 27 -10.12 0.20 6.99
CA LYS A 27 -9.86 -1.01 7.77
C LYS A 27 -8.38 -1.38 7.78
N THR A 28 -7.99 -2.12 8.82
CA THR A 28 -6.67 -2.77 8.86
C THR A 28 -6.74 -4.07 8.06
N VAL A 29 -5.92 -4.19 7.04
CA VAL A 29 -5.77 -5.40 6.22
C VAL A 29 -4.34 -5.91 6.30
N GLU A 30 -4.14 -7.17 5.94
CA GLU A 30 -2.82 -7.75 5.79
C GLU A 30 -2.34 -7.55 4.35
N CYS A 31 -1.09 -7.14 4.17
CA CYS A 31 -0.50 -6.99 2.85
C CYS A 31 0.00 -8.34 2.34
N ASP A 32 -0.47 -8.78 1.18
CA ASP A 32 -0.07 -10.07 0.58
C ASP A 32 1.43 -10.16 0.27
N CYS A 33 2.07 -9.02 -0.04
CA CYS A 33 3.49 -8.97 -0.38
C CYS A 33 4.45 -9.05 0.83
N CYS A 34 4.09 -8.46 1.97
CA CYS A 34 4.99 -8.41 3.13
C CYS A 34 4.41 -9.03 4.40
N GLU A 35 3.17 -9.54 4.33
CA GLU A 35 2.42 -10.15 5.42
C GLU A 35 2.28 -9.22 6.65
N GLN A 36 2.33 -7.90 6.42
CA GLN A 36 2.23 -6.91 7.48
C GLN A 36 0.84 -6.31 7.52
N GLN A 37 0.30 -6.19 8.74
CA GLN A 37 -0.94 -5.48 8.97
C GLN A 37 -0.75 -3.98 8.73
N THR A 38 -1.58 -3.43 7.85
CA THR A 38 -1.59 -2.02 7.54
C THR A 38 -3.01 -1.47 7.54
N SER A 39 -3.16 -0.27 8.11
CA SER A 39 -4.39 0.50 8.01
C SER A 39 -4.47 1.30 6.71
N VAL A 40 -3.52 1.14 5.78
CA VAL A 40 -3.49 1.85 4.51
C VAL A 40 -3.22 0.84 3.41
N TYR A 41 -4.20 0.62 2.55
CA TYR A 41 -4.09 -0.40 1.51
C TYR A 41 -4.67 0.09 0.20
N TYR A 42 -4.17 -0.48 -0.89
CA TYR A 42 -4.71 -0.24 -2.22
C TYR A 42 -5.81 -1.26 -2.49
N SER A 43 -7.01 -0.79 -2.82
CA SER A 43 -8.19 -1.63 -3.14
C SER A 43 -8.71 -1.44 -4.56
N GLY A 44 -8.04 -0.58 -5.34
CA GLY A 44 -8.35 -0.39 -6.74
C GLY A 44 -8.00 -1.62 -7.58
N PRO A 45 -8.47 -1.70 -8.83
CA PRO A 45 -8.02 -2.70 -9.77
C PRO A 45 -6.53 -2.48 -10.06
N PHE A 46 -5.68 -3.43 -9.68
CA PHE A 46 -4.28 -3.46 -10.07
C PHE A 46 -4.02 -4.61 -11.03
N TYR A 47 -3.05 -4.40 -11.91
CA TYR A 47 -2.56 -5.42 -12.83
C TYR A 47 -1.31 -6.03 -12.22
N CYS A 48 -1.46 -7.21 -11.64
CA CYS A 48 -0.35 -8.03 -11.13
C CYS A 48 -0.38 -9.39 -11.83
N VAL A 49 0.80 -10.00 -11.96
CA VAL A 49 0.93 -11.37 -12.46
C VAL A 49 0.40 -12.37 -11.43
N ASP A 50 0.58 -12.03 -10.15
CA ASP A 50 0.10 -12.78 -8.99
C ASP A 50 -1.28 -12.29 -8.51
N GLU A 51 -2.06 -13.18 -7.89
CA GLU A 51 -3.41 -12.88 -7.37
C GLU A 51 -3.29 -12.17 -6.02
N VAL A 52 -2.79 -10.95 -6.06
CA VAL A 52 -2.75 -10.11 -4.87
C VAL A 52 -4.15 -9.50 -4.68
N GLU A 53 -4.62 -9.37 -3.44
CA GLU A 53 -5.88 -8.66 -3.12
C GLU A 53 -5.65 -7.34 -2.39
N HIS A 54 -4.67 -7.28 -1.50
CA HIS A 54 -4.40 -6.11 -0.66
C HIS A 54 -2.90 -5.81 -0.64
N LEU A 55 -2.53 -4.63 -1.14
CA LEU A 55 -1.14 -4.15 -1.13
C LEU A 55 -0.97 -2.94 -0.24
N CYS A 56 0.10 -2.95 0.54
CA CYS A 56 0.50 -1.77 1.29
C CYS A 56 1.20 -0.76 0.36
N PRO A 57 1.06 0.55 0.61
CA PRO A 57 1.69 1.60 -0.20
C PRO A 57 3.21 1.46 -0.26
N TRP A 58 3.85 0.88 0.76
CA TRP A 58 5.30 0.67 0.78
C TRP A 58 5.76 -0.36 -0.24
N CYS A 59 5.08 -1.51 -0.38
CA CYS A 59 5.42 -2.51 -1.40
C CYS A 59 5.22 -1.94 -2.82
N ILE A 60 4.13 -1.19 -3.02
CA ILE A 60 3.85 -0.53 -4.32
C ILE A 60 4.93 0.51 -4.64
N ALA A 61 5.40 1.26 -3.64
CA ALA A 61 6.43 2.27 -3.82
C ALA A 61 7.83 1.69 -4.03
N ASP A 62 8.15 0.57 -3.38
CA ASP A 62 9.42 -0.12 -3.56
C ASP A 62 9.48 -0.84 -4.91
N GLY A 63 8.34 -1.06 -5.56
CA GLY A 63 8.26 -1.79 -6.83
C GLY A 63 8.51 -3.29 -6.66
N PHE A 64 8.46 -3.79 -5.42
CA PHE A 64 8.36 -5.22 -5.13
C PHE A 64 6.95 -5.67 -5.48
N CYS A 65 6.70 -5.83 -6.78
CA CYS A 65 5.63 -6.67 -7.24
C CYS A 65 6.17 -8.11 -7.18
N CYS A 66 5.59 -8.92 -6.31
CA CYS A 66 5.64 -10.37 -6.45
C CYS A 66 5.12 -10.76 -7.83
#